data_AF-A0A3D5JIJ7-F1
#
_entry.id   AF-A0A3D5JIJ7-F1
#
_cell.length_a   1.000
_cell.length_b   1.000
_cell.length_c   1.000
_cell.angle_alpha   90.00
_cell.angle_beta   90.00
_cell.angle_gamma   90.00
#
_symmetry.space_group_name_H-M   'P 1'
#
loop_
_entity.id
_entity.type
_entity.pdbx_description
1 polymer ?
#
loop_
_entity_poly.entity_id
_entity_poly.type
_entity_poly.pdbx_seq_one_letter_code
_entity_poly.pdbx_strand_id
1 'polypeptide(L)'
;MTRPLSICWFRQDLRLADNPALAAAAAHGDVLPIFILDDPAAGADRMGAASRWWLHHSLMALKASLGGVLHVAAGEARAVIPRIAAMTGATAVHWNRAYEPWRIDRDSRLKASLAEAGIEAVSHNGALLWEPWEVKKGDGTPYKVFTPFYRRGCLAAPPPREPLAIPDLALAADPEPRDIADLGLL
;
A
#
# COMPACT_ATOMS: atom_id res chain seq x y z
N MET A 1 0.72 27.73 8.66
CA MET A 1 0.27 26.45 9.24
C MET A 1 1.02 25.36 8.49
N THR A 2 1.73 24.48 9.18
CA THR A 2 2.40 23.33 8.56
C THR A 2 1.35 22.38 7.99
N ARG A 3 1.53 21.92 6.76
CA ARG A 3 0.66 20.90 6.16
C ARG A 3 0.80 19.61 6.98
N PRO A 4 -0.28 18.86 7.22
CA PRO A 4 -0.18 17.62 7.95
C PRO A 4 0.57 16.58 7.09
N LEU A 5 1.37 15.74 7.72
CA LEU A 5 2.17 14.73 7.04
C LEU A 5 1.43 13.39 7.05
N SER A 6 1.46 12.70 5.91
CA SER A 6 0.95 11.33 5.78
C SER A 6 2.02 10.40 5.23
N ILE A 7 2.03 9.16 5.70
CA ILE A 7 2.85 8.09 5.13
C ILE A 7 2.06 7.41 4.02
N CYS A 8 2.61 7.35 2.81
CA CYS A 8 2.09 6.52 1.74
C CYS A 8 2.94 5.23 1.67
N TRP A 9 2.40 4.12 2.14
CA TRP A 9 3.10 2.85 2.18
C TRP A 9 2.85 2.01 0.92
N PHE A 10 3.83 2.04 0.02
CA PHE A 10 3.90 1.24 -1.19
C PHE A 10 4.27 -0.22 -0.88
N ARG A 11 3.62 -1.14 -1.61
CA ARG A 11 3.79 -2.59 -1.50
C ARG A 11 3.93 -3.22 -2.88
N GLN A 12 2.83 -3.76 -3.43
CA GLN A 12 2.76 -4.37 -4.77
C GLN A 12 2.23 -3.37 -5.82
N ASP A 13 2.03 -2.13 -5.40
CA ASP A 13 1.36 -1.03 -6.09
C ASP A 13 2.37 0.07 -6.46
N LEU A 14 3.51 -0.32 -7.03
CA LEU A 14 4.66 0.53 -7.36
C LEU A 14 4.39 1.45 -8.57
N ARG A 15 3.39 2.31 -8.46
CA ARG A 15 2.93 3.24 -9.50
C ARG A 15 2.38 4.52 -8.91
N LEU A 16 2.43 5.60 -9.70
CA LEU A 16 1.86 6.90 -9.31
C LEU A 16 0.45 7.12 -9.86
N ALA A 17 0.21 6.70 -11.10
CA ALA A 17 -1.11 6.76 -11.71
C ALA A 17 -2.02 5.69 -11.14
N ASP A 18 -3.31 6.00 -11.08
CA ASP A 18 -4.34 5.09 -10.57
C ASP A 18 -3.99 4.45 -9.21
N ASN A 19 -3.45 5.24 -8.30
CA ASN A 19 -3.08 4.79 -6.96
C ASN A 19 -3.93 5.52 -5.90
N PRO A 20 -5.02 4.90 -5.40
CA PRO A 20 -5.90 5.52 -4.41
C PRO A 20 -5.23 5.87 -3.09
N ALA A 21 -4.31 5.04 -2.60
CA ALA A 21 -3.54 5.35 -1.40
C ALA A 21 -2.68 6.60 -1.57
N LEU A 22 -1.97 6.72 -2.70
CA LEU A 22 -1.16 7.89 -3.01
C LEU A 22 -2.02 9.15 -3.20
N ALA A 23 -3.14 9.03 -3.93
CA ALA A 23 -4.06 10.14 -4.14
C ALA A 23 -4.66 10.64 -2.81
N ALA A 24 -5.04 9.73 -1.91
CA ALA A 24 -5.56 10.08 -0.60
C ALA A 24 -4.49 10.71 0.30
N ALA A 25 -3.25 10.20 0.28
CA ALA A 25 -2.13 10.79 1.01
C ALA A 25 -1.83 12.23 0.53
N ALA A 26 -1.80 12.43 -0.80
CA ALA A 26 -1.57 13.76 -1.39
C ALA A 26 -2.70 14.76 -1.07
N ALA A 27 -3.96 14.28 -1.04
CA ALA A 27 -5.10 15.10 -0.63
C ALA A 27 -5.07 15.47 0.85
N HIS A 28 -4.48 14.63 1.71
CA HIS A 28 -4.31 14.91 3.13
C HIS A 28 -3.25 15.99 3.37
N GLY A 29 -2.09 15.93 2.70
CA GLY A 29 -1.05 16.93 2.87
C GLY A 29 0.30 16.53 2.26
N ASP A 30 1.38 16.71 3.02
CA ASP A 30 2.71 16.30 2.59
C ASP A 30 2.81 14.76 2.68
N VAL A 31 3.55 14.15 1.75
CA VAL A 31 3.59 12.70 1.58
C VAL A 31 4.99 12.17 1.85
N LEU A 32 5.08 11.20 2.76
CA LEU A 32 6.27 10.39 2.99
C LEU A 32 6.09 9.04 2.26
N PRO A 33 6.64 8.86 1.04
CA PRO A 33 6.50 7.62 0.30
C PRO A 33 7.46 6.56 0.84
N ILE A 34 6.96 5.42 1.31
CA ILE A 34 7.79 4.36 1.88
C ILE A 34 7.49 3.00 1.27
N PHE A 35 8.54 2.21 1.02
CA PHE A 35 8.46 0.77 0.78
C PHE A 35 9.13 0.01 1.94
N ILE A 36 8.52 -1.11 2.36
CA ILE A 36 9.06 -1.95 3.44
C ILE A 36 9.16 -3.40 2.97
N LEU A 37 10.38 -3.93 2.94
CA LEU A 37 10.64 -5.36 2.74
C LEU A 37 10.37 -6.12 4.04
N ASP A 38 9.15 -6.64 4.15
CA ASP A 38 8.62 -7.33 5.34
C ASP A 38 8.83 -8.85 5.27
N ASP A 39 10.07 -9.26 5.02
CA ASP A 39 10.48 -10.68 5.00
C ASP A 39 10.18 -11.43 6.31
N PRO A 40 10.34 -10.83 7.51
CA PRO A 40 10.00 -11.51 8.76
C PRO A 40 8.54 -11.93 8.83
N ALA A 41 7.60 -11.03 8.52
CA ALA A 41 6.17 -11.36 8.55
C ALA A 41 5.74 -12.28 7.39
N ALA A 42 6.40 -12.19 6.22
CA ALA A 42 6.09 -13.04 5.08
C ALA A 42 6.42 -14.53 5.34
N GLY A 43 7.43 -14.84 6.14
CA GLY A 43 7.76 -16.23 6.51
C GLY A 43 7.97 -17.14 5.29
N ALA A 44 7.07 -18.10 5.09
CA ALA A 44 7.10 -19.01 3.94
C ALA A 44 6.72 -18.34 2.60
N ASP A 45 6.03 -17.20 2.66
CA ASP A 45 5.56 -16.42 1.49
C ASP A 45 6.59 -15.36 1.04
N ARG A 46 7.85 -15.48 1.45
CA ARG A 46 8.93 -14.60 1.01
C ARG A 46 9.10 -14.65 -0.51
N MET A 47 9.40 -13.49 -1.09
CA MET A 47 9.65 -13.38 -2.53
C MET A 47 10.88 -14.20 -2.93
N GLY A 48 10.75 -15.00 -3.99
CA GLY A 48 11.88 -15.67 -4.62
C GLY A 48 12.78 -14.72 -5.42
N ALA A 49 13.95 -15.20 -5.84
CA ALA A 49 15.00 -14.40 -6.48
C ALA A 49 14.52 -13.62 -7.71
N ALA A 50 13.75 -14.24 -8.62
CA ALA A 50 13.23 -13.56 -9.80
C ALA A 50 12.27 -12.40 -9.44
N SER A 51 11.43 -12.59 -8.42
CA SER A 51 10.53 -11.53 -7.92
C SER A 51 11.31 -10.40 -7.26
N ARG A 52 12.40 -10.71 -6.55
CA ARG A 52 13.26 -9.69 -5.91
C ARG A 52 14.05 -8.89 -6.94
N TRP A 53 14.56 -9.54 -7.98
CA TRP A 53 15.20 -8.86 -9.11
C TRP A 53 14.23 -7.87 -9.77
N TRP A 54 12.99 -8.30 -10.06
CA TRP A 54 11.97 -7.40 -10.60
C TRP A 54 11.66 -6.25 -9.63
N LEU A 55 11.50 -6.56 -8.35
CA LEU A 55 11.20 -5.59 -7.31
C LEU A 55 12.29 -4.51 -7.23
N HIS A 56 13.57 -4.89 -7.27
CA HIS A 56 14.69 -3.96 -7.25
C HIS A 56 14.55 -2.90 -8.37
N HIS A 57 14.39 -3.34 -9.61
CA HIS A 57 14.27 -2.43 -10.76
C HIS A 57 12.99 -1.60 -10.70
N SER A 58 11.90 -2.17 -10.17
CA SER A 58 10.65 -1.44 -10.00
C SER A 58 10.75 -0.34 -8.93
N LEU A 59 11.45 -0.59 -7.82
CA LEU A 59 11.71 0.43 -6.80
C LEU A 59 12.61 1.54 -7.33
N MET A 60 13.63 1.20 -8.14
CA MET A 60 14.47 2.19 -8.82
C MET A 60 13.65 3.09 -9.74
N ALA A 61 12.77 2.50 -10.57
CA ALA A 61 11.88 3.26 -11.45
C ALA A 61 10.86 4.12 -10.68
N LEU A 62 10.31 3.60 -9.58
CA LEU A 62 9.39 4.34 -8.72
C LEU A 62 10.10 5.53 -8.05
N LYS A 63 11.30 5.32 -7.49
CA LYS A 63 12.12 6.37 -6.89
C LYS A 63 12.43 7.48 -7.89
N ALA A 64 12.80 7.13 -9.13
CA ALA A 64 13.02 8.11 -10.20
C ALA A 64 11.75 8.91 -10.52
N SER A 65 10.59 8.24 -10.57
CA SER A 65 9.29 8.87 -10.83
C SER A 65 8.84 9.80 -9.69
N LEU A 66 9.31 9.56 -8.46
CA LEU A 66 9.12 10.40 -7.28
C LEU A 66 10.22 11.46 -7.11
N GLY A 67 10.93 11.82 -8.19
CA GLY A 67 11.99 12.84 -8.14
C GLY A 67 13.17 12.46 -7.25
N GLY A 68 13.41 11.16 -7.05
CA GLY A 68 14.45 10.62 -6.17
C GLY A 68 14.02 10.34 -4.74
N VAL A 69 12.79 10.70 -4.34
CA VAL A 69 12.30 10.57 -2.97
C VAL A 69 11.47 9.30 -2.83
N LEU A 70 12.11 8.22 -2.38
CA LEU A 70 11.44 6.99 -1.95
C LEU A 70 12.20 6.44 -0.74
N HIS A 71 11.51 6.33 0.37
CA HIS A 71 12.05 5.79 1.61
C HIS A 71 11.96 4.27 1.52
N VAL A 72 13.01 3.59 1.95
CA VAL A 72 13.03 2.13 1.95
C VAL A 72 13.47 1.60 3.30
N ALA A 73 12.81 0.55 3.75
CA ALA A 73 13.16 -0.13 4.99
C ALA A 73 13.03 -1.65 4.82
N ALA A 74 13.70 -2.39 5.68
CA ALA A 74 13.53 -3.84 5.82
C ALA A 74 13.19 -4.16 7.27
N GLY A 75 12.31 -5.15 7.48
CA GLY A 75 11.84 -5.56 8.79
C GLY A 75 10.31 -5.54 8.91
N GLU A 76 9.81 -5.77 10.13
CA GLU A 76 8.37 -5.85 10.39
C GLU A 76 7.69 -4.50 10.20
N ALA A 77 6.77 -4.41 9.23
CA ALA A 77 6.05 -3.16 8.96
C ALA A 77 5.29 -2.65 10.19
N ARG A 78 4.84 -3.57 11.06
CA ARG A 78 4.18 -3.27 12.35
C ARG A 78 5.06 -2.54 13.35
N ALA A 79 6.38 -2.64 13.23
CA ALA A 79 7.33 -1.88 14.04
C ALA A 79 7.83 -0.63 13.29
N VAL A 80 8.10 -0.76 11.99
CA VAL A 80 8.66 0.32 11.18
C VAL A 80 7.68 1.49 11.02
N ILE A 81 6.41 1.23 10.68
CA ILE A 81 5.45 2.30 10.40
C ILE A 81 5.19 3.18 11.65
N PRO A 82 4.86 2.64 12.83
CA PRO A 82 4.66 3.48 14.02
C PRO A 82 5.92 4.26 14.41
N ARG A 83 7.10 3.65 14.28
CA ARG A 83 8.39 4.31 14.55
C ARG A 83 8.60 5.52 13.64
N ILE A 84 8.40 5.35 12.33
CA ILE A 84 8.53 6.45 11.36
C ILE A 84 7.49 7.54 11.63
N ALA A 85 6.23 7.17 11.91
CA ALA A 85 5.19 8.14 12.21
C ALA A 85 5.52 8.98 13.45
N ALA A 86 6.04 8.36 14.52
CA ALA A 86 6.47 9.06 15.71
C ALA A 86 7.66 10.00 15.46
N MET A 87 8.61 9.61 14.61
CA MET A 87 9.78 10.44 14.28
C MET A 87 9.44 11.65 13.41
N THR A 88 8.48 11.51 12.50
CA THR A 88 8.15 12.56 11.52
C THR A 88 6.92 13.38 11.89
N GLY A 89 6.15 12.95 12.89
CA GLY A 89 4.88 13.57 13.25
C GLY A 89 3.77 13.28 12.23
N ALA A 90 3.89 12.21 11.44
CA ALA A 90 2.84 11.84 10.49
C ALA A 90 1.54 11.48 11.24
N THR A 91 0.44 12.10 10.84
CA THR A 91 -0.87 11.92 11.46
C THR A 91 -1.74 10.90 10.74
N ALA A 92 -1.34 10.47 9.54
CA ALA A 92 -2.06 9.48 8.76
C ALA A 92 -1.12 8.50 8.04
N VAL A 93 -1.60 7.27 7.81
CA VAL A 93 -0.94 6.23 7.01
C VAL A 93 -1.94 5.68 6.00
N HIS A 94 -1.56 5.74 4.72
CA HIS A 94 -2.35 5.26 3.59
C HIS A 94 -1.65 4.10 2.89
N TRP A 95 -2.41 3.04 2.57
CA TRP A 95 -1.90 1.93 1.75
C TRP A 95 -3.00 1.28 0.91
N ASN A 96 -2.61 0.58 -0.15
CA ASN A 96 -3.55 -0.26 -0.90
C ASN A 96 -3.66 -1.65 -0.26
N ARG A 97 -4.89 -2.16 -0.13
CA ARG A 97 -5.18 -3.48 0.44
C ARG A 97 -4.48 -4.58 -0.36
N ALA A 98 -4.10 -5.64 0.35
CA ALA A 98 -3.79 -6.93 -0.26
C ALA A 98 -4.58 -8.02 0.47
N TYR A 99 -4.68 -9.19 -0.15
CA TYR A 99 -5.70 -10.17 0.18
C TYR A 99 -5.11 -11.51 0.65
N GLU A 100 -3.78 -11.62 0.70
CA GLU A 100 -3.07 -12.74 1.30
C GLU A 100 -3.34 -12.79 2.81
N PRO A 101 -3.63 -13.96 3.40
CA PRO A 101 -4.02 -14.07 4.81
C PRO A 101 -3.05 -13.41 5.80
N TRP A 102 -1.73 -13.58 5.59
CA TRP A 102 -0.71 -12.97 6.45
C TRP A 102 -0.68 -11.44 6.34
N ARG A 103 -0.96 -10.88 5.16
CA ARG A 103 -1.07 -9.42 4.97
C ARG A 103 -2.32 -8.88 5.63
N ILE A 104 -3.44 -9.59 5.53
CA ILE A 104 -4.70 -9.21 6.20
C ILE A 104 -4.48 -9.17 7.72
N ASP A 105 -3.94 -10.22 8.33
CA ASP A 105 -3.67 -10.24 9.78
C ASP A 105 -2.73 -9.10 10.21
N ARG A 106 -1.62 -8.93 9.49
CA ARG A 106 -0.67 -7.84 9.75
C ARG A 106 -1.33 -6.46 9.64
N ASP A 107 -2.06 -6.21 8.57
CA ASP A 107 -2.71 -4.91 8.30
C ASP A 107 -3.80 -4.61 9.32
N SER A 108 -4.60 -5.61 9.72
CA SER A 108 -5.60 -5.48 10.78
C SER A 108 -4.97 -5.09 12.12
N ARG A 109 -3.88 -5.76 12.50
CA ARG A 109 -3.16 -5.45 13.74
C ARG A 109 -2.47 -4.09 13.70
N LEU A 110 -1.85 -3.74 12.57
CA LEU A 110 -1.23 -2.43 12.36
C LEU A 110 -2.27 -1.33 12.51
N LYS A 111 -3.41 -1.46 11.83
CA LYS A 111 -4.50 -0.48 11.86
C LYS A 111 -5.03 -0.26 13.28
N ALA A 112 -5.21 -1.32 14.07
CA ALA A 112 -5.57 -1.21 15.48
C ALA A 112 -4.53 -0.42 16.29
N SER A 113 -3.24 -0.79 16.17
CA SER A 113 -2.17 -0.12 16.92
C SER A 113 -1.97 1.35 16.55
N LEU A 114 -2.17 1.73 15.28
CA LEU A 114 -2.09 3.12 14.84
C LEU A 114 -3.27 3.94 15.40
N ALA A 115 -4.47 3.37 15.41
CA ALA A 115 -5.64 4.03 15.98
C ALA A 115 -5.49 4.30 17.49
N GLU A 116 -4.93 3.34 18.24
CA GLU A 116 -4.59 3.51 19.66
C GLU A 116 -3.57 4.64 19.89
N ALA A 117 -2.66 4.85 18.94
CA ALA A 117 -1.68 5.94 18.95
C ALA A 117 -2.21 7.27 18.40
N GLY A 118 -3.50 7.36 18.03
CA GLY A 118 -4.10 8.56 17.47
C GLY A 118 -3.68 8.88 16.02
N ILE A 119 -3.14 7.90 15.29
CA ILE A 119 -2.73 8.01 13.89
C ILE A 119 -3.82 7.42 13.01
N GLU A 120 -4.31 8.19 12.03
CA GLU A 120 -5.29 7.72 11.07
C GLU A 120 -4.70 6.63 10.16
N ALA A 121 -5.41 5.53 9.97
CA ALA A 121 -4.92 4.39 9.19
C ALA A 121 -5.96 3.96 8.15
N VAL A 122 -5.70 4.28 6.87
CA VAL A 122 -6.67 4.11 5.78
C VAL A 122 -6.12 3.18 4.70
N SER A 123 -6.85 2.10 4.46
CA SER A 123 -6.56 1.14 3.40
C SER A 123 -7.53 1.33 2.22
N HIS A 124 -7.05 1.22 0.99
CA HIS A 124 -7.84 1.49 -0.23
C HIS A 124 -7.87 0.28 -1.18
N ASN A 125 -8.85 0.22 -2.08
CA ASN A 125 -8.85 -0.76 -3.17
C ASN A 125 -7.93 -0.31 -4.30
N GLY A 126 -6.71 -0.84 -4.35
CA GLY A 126 -5.73 -0.51 -5.38
C GLY A 126 -5.43 -1.62 -6.38
N ALA A 127 -6.12 -2.77 -6.33
CA ALA A 127 -5.76 -3.94 -7.13
C ALA A 127 -6.95 -4.67 -7.77
N LEU A 128 -8.18 -4.39 -7.34
CA LEU A 128 -9.37 -5.07 -7.83
C LEU A 128 -10.35 -4.08 -8.46
N LEU A 129 -11.06 -4.53 -9.49
CA LEU A 129 -12.20 -3.77 -10.05
C LEU A 129 -13.35 -3.69 -9.02
N TRP A 130 -13.62 -4.79 -8.32
CA TRP A 130 -14.59 -4.89 -7.24
C TRP A 130 -13.98 -5.63 -6.06
N GLU A 131 -14.33 -5.20 -4.85
CA GLU A 131 -13.94 -5.89 -3.64
C GLU A 131 -14.66 -7.26 -3.54
N PRO A 132 -14.04 -8.27 -2.91
CA PRO A 132 -14.63 -9.61 -2.81
C PRO A 132 -16.00 -9.64 -2.12
N TRP A 133 -16.27 -8.66 -1.25
CA TRP A 133 -17.56 -8.55 -0.55
C TRP A 133 -18.65 -7.83 -1.36
N GLU A 134 -18.30 -7.16 -2.46
CA GLU A 134 -19.25 -6.46 -3.35
C GLU A 134 -19.89 -7.42 -4.37
N VAL A 135 -19.15 -8.46 -4.79
CA VAL A 135 -19.61 -9.41 -5.80
C VAL A 135 -20.04 -10.73 -5.15
N LYS A 136 -21.31 -10.81 -4.75
CA LYS A 136 -21.92 -11.97 -4.08
C LYS A 136 -23.12 -12.52 -4.87
N LYS A 137 -23.50 -13.76 -4.57
CA LYS A 137 -24.80 -14.29 -5.00
C LYS A 137 -25.92 -13.59 -4.23
N GLY A 138 -27.17 -13.73 -4.71
CA GLY A 138 -28.35 -13.21 -4.01
C GLY A 138 -28.55 -13.78 -2.60
N ASP A 139 -27.97 -14.95 -2.30
CA ASP A 139 -27.94 -15.56 -0.97
C ASP A 139 -26.80 -15.03 -0.07
N GLY A 140 -26.04 -14.03 -0.52
CA GLY A 140 -24.92 -13.43 0.20
C GLY A 140 -23.62 -14.24 0.22
N THR A 141 -23.60 -15.44 -0.35
CA THR A 141 -22.40 -16.29 -0.40
C THR A 141 -21.56 -16.05 -1.66
N PRO A 142 -20.24 -16.36 -1.65
CA PRO A 142 -19.39 -16.16 -2.82
C PRO A 142 -19.73 -17.13 -3.97
N TYR A 143 -19.40 -16.70 -5.19
CA TYR A 143 -19.43 -17.59 -6.35
C TYR A 143 -18.29 -18.60 -6.29
N LYS A 144 -18.56 -19.86 -6.67
CA LYS A 144 -17.55 -20.94 -6.76
C LYS A 144 -17.17 -21.32 -8.19
N VAL A 145 -17.83 -20.73 -9.19
CA VAL A 145 -17.59 -20.98 -10.61
C VAL A 145 -17.37 -19.62 -11.29
N PHE A 146 -16.34 -19.52 -12.14
CA PHE A 146 -15.93 -18.27 -12.76
C PHE A 146 -17.01 -17.64 -13.65
N THR A 147 -17.67 -18.44 -14.52
CA THR A 147 -18.66 -17.91 -15.46
C THR A 147 -19.82 -17.17 -14.78
N PRO A 148 -20.50 -17.72 -13.74
CA PRO A 148 -21.54 -16.97 -13.03
C PRO A 148 -20.96 -15.84 -12.17
N PHE A 149 -19.76 -15.99 -11.60
CA PHE A 149 -19.06 -14.87 -10.93
C PHE A 149 -18.95 -13.66 -11.85
N TYR A 150 -18.46 -13.87 -13.06
CA TYR A 150 -18.27 -12.79 -14.04
C TYR A 150 -19.60 -12.25 -14.58
N ARG A 151 -20.47 -13.13 -15.12
CA ARG A 151 -21.69 -12.67 -15.84
C ARG A 151 -22.79 -12.14 -14.94
N ARG A 152 -22.97 -12.72 -13.76
CA ARG A 152 -24.08 -12.39 -12.84
C ARG A 152 -23.61 -11.60 -11.62
N GLY A 153 -22.35 -11.75 -11.24
CA GLY A 153 -21.72 -10.95 -10.22
C GLY A 153 -21.17 -9.65 -10.80
N CYS A 154 -20.02 -9.71 -11.46
CA CYS A 154 -19.29 -8.53 -11.91
C CYS A 154 -20.10 -7.64 -12.87
N LEU A 155 -20.67 -8.19 -13.95
CA LEU A 155 -21.39 -7.39 -14.95
C LEU A 155 -22.72 -6.82 -14.45
N ALA A 156 -23.24 -7.29 -13.32
CA ALA A 156 -24.45 -6.77 -12.69
C ALA A 156 -24.16 -5.86 -11.49
N ALA A 157 -22.89 -5.76 -11.06
CA ALA A 157 -22.46 -4.85 -10.01
C ALA A 157 -22.39 -3.41 -10.54
N PRO A 158 -22.39 -2.39 -9.65
CA PRO A 158 -22.05 -1.03 -10.03
C PRO A 158 -20.72 -1.00 -10.81
N PRO A 159 -20.57 -0.13 -11.82
CA PRO A 159 -19.33 -0.04 -12.56
C PRO A 159 -18.15 0.27 -11.62
N PRO A 160 -16.96 -0.27 -11.90
CA PRO A 160 -15.77 0.04 -11.11
C PRO A 160 -15.44 1.52 -11.24
N ARG A 161 -14.70 2.05 -10.25
CA ARG A 161 -14.23 3.43 -10.29
C ARG A 161 -13.40 3.70 -11.56
N GLU A 162 -13.46 4.94 -12.03
CA GLU A 162 -12.55 5.40 -13.08
C GLU A 162 -11.10 5.49 -12.56
N PRO A 163 -10.09 5.33 -13.43
CA PRO A 163 -8.70 5.48 -13.06
C PRO A 163 -8.38 6.89 -12.53
N LEU A 164 -7.59 6.96 -11.46
CA LEU A 164 -7.15 8.24 -10.90
C LEU A 164 -5.94 8.79 -11.66
N ALA A 165 -5.90 10.10 -11.86
CA ALA A 165 -4.71 10.79 -12.37
C ALA A 165 -3.55 10.72 -11.37
N ILE A 166 -2.34 11.05 -11.84
CA ILE A 166 -1.19 11.27 -10.94
C ILE A 166 -1.48 12.53 -10.12
N PRO A 167 -1.48 12.46 -8.77
CA PRO A 167 -1.71 13.64 -7.94
C PRO A 167 -0.50 14.58 -7.97
N ASP A 168 -0.71 15.86 -7.64
CA ASP A 168 0.38 16.76 -7.30
C ASP A 168 0.96 16.37 -5.93
N LEU A 169 2.29 16.24 -5.84
CA LEU A 169 2.97 15.63 -4.70
C LEU A 169 3.93 16.62 -4.03
N ALA A 170 3.64 16.92 -2.76
CA ALA A 170 4.61 17.55 -1.86
C ALA A 170 5.32 16.43 -1.06
N LEU A 171 6.48 15.99 -1.53
CA LEU A 171 7.20 14.87 -0.93
C LEU A 171 8.05 15.33 0.27
N ALA A 172 7.88 14.64 1.40
CA ALA A 172 8.70 14.84 2.59
C ALA A 172 10.01 14.05 2.48
N ALA A 173 11.07 14.58 3.11
CA ALA A 173 12.38 13.94 3.12
C ALA A 173 12.46 12.77 4.12
N ASP A 174 13.40 11.85 3.87
CA ASP A 174 13.69 10.72 4.75
C ASP A 174 14.39 11.12 6.04
N PRO A 175 13.79 10.89 7.22
CA PRO A 175 14.52 11.06 8.47
C PRO A 175 15.65 10.02 8.62
N GLU A 176 15.58 8.88 7.92
CA GLU A 176 16.56 7.80 7.98
C GLU A 176 16.84 7.23 6.58
N PRO A 177 17.49 8.00 5.68
CA PRO A 177 17.69 7.60 4.29
C PRO A 177 18.46 6.28 4.18
N ARG A 178 17.89 5.35 3.40
CA ARG A 178 18.53 4.09 3.00
C ARG A 178 18.55 3.94 1.48
N ASP A 179 19.48 3.15 0.99
CA ASP A 179 19.53 2.79 -0.42
C ASP A 179 18.68 1.54 -0.71
N ILE A 180 18.16 1.44 -1.93
CA ILE A 180 17.45 0.23 -2.38
C ILE A 180 18.40 -0.98 -2.37
N ALA A 181 19.70 -0.77 -2.56
CA ALA A 181 20.73 -1.80 -2.43
C ALA A 181 20.76 -2.43 -1.03
N ASP A 182 20.45 -1.67 0.02
CA ASP A 182 20.44 -2.14 1.41
C ASP A 182 19.34 -3.19 1.67
N LEU A 183 18.36 -3.31 0.77
CA LEU A 183 17.31 -4.32 0.84
C LEU A 183 17.78 -5.72 0.44
N GLY A 184 18.97 -5.88 -0.15
CA GLY A 184 19.51 -7.19 -0.53
C GLY A 184 18.64 -7.95 -1.54
N LEU A 185 18.11 -7.24 -2.54
CA LEU A 185 17.18 -7.80 -3.53
C LEU A 185 17.86 -8.49 -4.72
N LEU A 186 19.17 -8.27 -4.92
CA LEU A 186 19.97 -8.82 -6.02
C LEU A 186 20.95 -9.89 -5.51
#